data_AF-A0A8D1EJ19-F1
#
_entry.id   AF-A0A8D1EJ19-F1
#
_cell.length_a   1.000
_cell.length_b   1.000
_cell.length_c   1.000
_cell.angle_alpha   90.00
_cell.angle_beta   90.00
_cell.angle_gamma   90.00
#
_symmetry.space_group_name_H-M   'P 1'
#
loop_
_entity.id
_entity.type
_entity.pdbx_description
1 polymer ?
#
loop_
_entity_poly.entity_id
_entity_poly.type
_entity_poly.pdbx_seq_one_letter_code
_entity_poly.pdbx_strand_id
1 'polypeptide(L)'
;MALDILAVAPLYQGPDINKIRLMAETTKKSTTPPKPLTPSRTKLTTIETKRIMSVLDETIHKVELVTLLSNVASSSQSLEGMLGEDIMKAVREHVDLCQTLLDHVSYLQEEEQRLQEEEGFEDEPWFRDLVFSIELQKSRLPPLRQQIRESTKNVLRLLLRNPQAASLLQVQSLGRSEEAQSFIDSLVELRGFLFEKLLTSPMEARDKTQFIQDITRRNRRNQEIIDTLENELAACMRNRDAEVEKENFVVQELKNHLHQVLKFSENSLLRTKQEAEKQQKADFRASQARVAKIQQEILLLRSQFHNLVMENREAEQALRKVPWGSREAGCGPGRREGWHGCYYSPGSGWPGVGGGGRAQELEAGH
;
A
#
# COMPACT_ATOMS: atom_id res chain seq x y z
N MET A 1 43.31 -30.78 -14.12
CA MET A 1 43.99 -29.59 -14.66
C MET A 1 42.89 -28.72 -15.26
N ALA A 2 42.06 -28.13 -14.40
CA ALA A 2 42.12 -26.73 -13.95
C ALA A 2 41.53 -25.79 -15.01
N LEU A 3 40.20 -25.63 -14.97
CA LEU A 3 39.48 -24.52 -15.59
C LEU A 3 39.29 -23.47 -14.49
N ASP A 4 40.14 -22.44 -14.52
CA ASP A 4 40.01 -21.25 -13.69
C ASP A 4 38.76 -20.47 -14.10
N ILE A 5 37.74 -20.53 -13.25
CA ILE A 5 36.61 -19.60 -13.28
C ILE A 5 37.07 -18.39 -12.46
N LEU A 6 37.51 -17.34 -13.16
CA LEU A 6 37.71 -16.01 -12.59
C LEU A 6 36.34 -15.46 -12.15
N ALA A 7 36.00 -15.71 -10.89
CA ALA A 7 34.92 -15.01 -10.20
C ALA A 7 35.36 -13.55 -9.98
N VAL A 8 34.89 -12.66 -10.87
CA VAL A 8 34.98 -11.22 -10.68
C VAL A 8 34.04 -10.84 -9.54
N ALA A 9 34.60 -10.50 -8.38
CA ALA A 9 33.85 -9.94 -7.26
C ALA A 9 33.29 -8.55 -7.62
N PRO A 10 32.04 -8.20 -7.23
CA PRO A 10 31.52 -6.86 -7.48
C PRO A 10 32.20 -5.85 -6.54
N LEU A 11 32.90 -4.85 -7.11
CA LEU A 11 33.51 -3.73 -6.40
C LEU A 11 32.49 -2.64 -6.04
N TYR A 12 31.32 -3.01 -5.52
CA TYR A 12 30.39 -2.05 -4.94
C TYR A 12 29.58 -2.70 -3.81
N GLN A 13 30.06 -2.50 -2.60
CA GLN A 13 29.34 -2.80 -1.37
C GLN A 13 28.50 -1.55 -1.07
N GLY A 14 27.21 -1.59 -1.44
CA GLY A 14 26.26 -0.52 -1.12
C GLY A 14 26.15 -0.32 0.41
N PRO A 15 25.65 0.84 0.88
CA PRO A 15 25.59 1.13 2.31
C PRO A 15 24.72 0.09 3.02
N ASP A 16 25.25 -0.52 4.08
CA ASP A 16 24.54 -1.41 4.98
C ASP A 16 23.31 -0.69 5.56
N ILE A 17 22.12 -0.96 5.00
CA ILE A 17 20.83 -0.50 5.55
C ILE A 17 20.48 -1.25 6.86
N ASN A 18 21.29 -2.23 7.25
CA ASN A 18 21.07 -3.06 8.44
C ASN A 18 21.73 -2.48 9.70
N LYS A 19 21.37 -1.26 10.10
CA LYS A 19 21.71 -0.78 11.45
C LYS A 19 20.72 0.24 12.03
N ILE A 20 19.43 0.08 11.77
CA ILE A 20 18.42 0.64 12.69
C ILE A 20 18.38 -0.30 13.90
N ARG A 21 19.17 0.04 14.92
CA ARG A 21 19.06 -0.58 16.24
C ARG A 21 17.70 -0.19 16.82
N LEU A 22 16.68 -1.00 16.56
CA LEU A 22 15.41 -0.98 17.26
C LEU A 22 15.67 -1.29 18.74
N MET A 23 15.99 -0.27 19.53
CA MET A 23 15.88 -0.32 20.98
C MET A 23 14.38 -0.18 21.32
N ALA A 24 13.58 -1.17 20.89
CA ALA A 24 12.28 -1.38 21.48
C ALA A 24 12.53 -1.96 22.87
N GLU A 25 12.58 -1.09 23.87
CA GLU A 25 12.39 -1.51 25.26
C GLU A 25 11.00 -2.14 25.35
N THR A 26 10.96 -3.45 25.14
CA THR A 26 9.78 -4.26 25.39
C THR A 26 9.62 -4.34 26.90
N THR A 27 8.99 -3.31 27.48
CA THR A 27 8.38 -3.45 28.80
C THR A 27 7.46 -4.65 28.73
N LYS A 28 7.90 -5.76 29.35
CA LYS A 28 7.15 -6.99 29.58
C LYS A 28 5.90 -6.67 30.39
N LYS A 29 4.86 -6.16 29.73
CA LYS A 29 3.52 -6.05 30.29
C LYS A 29 2.74 -7.23 29.73
N SER A 30 2.59 -8.24 30.57
CA SER A 30 1.91 -9.50 30.30
C SER A 30 0.71 -9.34 29.38
N THR A 31 0.84 -9.82 28.14
CA THR A 31 -0.28 -10.05 27.22
C THR A 31 -1.00 -11.33 27.65
N THR A 32 -1.55 -11.32 28.87
CA THR A 32 -2.55 -12.33 29.23
C THR A 32 -3.82 -11.99 28.47
N PRO A 33 -4.34 -12.90 27.62
CA PRO A 33 -5.58 -12.65 26.92
C PRO A 33 -6.70 -12.34 27.92
N PRO A 34 -7.62 -11.41 27.59
CA PRO A 34 -8.71 -11.06 28.46
C PRO A 34 -9.54 -12.31 28.78
N LYS A 35 -9.60 -12.69 30.06
CA LYS A 35 -10.41 -13.83 30.52
C LYS A 35 -11.87 -13.57 30.12
N PRO A 36 -12.56 -14.55 29.49
CA PRO A 36 -13.97 -14.40 29.17
C PRO A 36 -14.78 -14.17 30.46
N LEU A 37 -15.59 -13.12 30.44
CA LEU A 37 -16.38 -12.65 31.58
C LEU A 37 -17.69 -13.45 31.67
N THR A 38 -17.58 -14.76 31.87
CA THR A 38 -18.74 -15.61 32.16
C THR A 38 -19.23 -15.34 33.60
N PRO A 39 -20.54 -15.30 33.85
CA PRO A 39 -21.06 -15.20 35.21
C PRO A 39 -20.49 -16.33 36.08
N SER A 40 -20.08 -16.03 37.31
CA SER A 40 -19.44 -17.03 38.19
C SER A 40 -20.44 -18.07 38.71
N ARG A 41 -21.73 -17.75 38.67
CA ARG A 41 -22.84 -18.57 39.15
C ARG A 41 -23.54 -19.26 37.99
N THR A 42 -23.88 -20.52 38.19
CA THR A 42 -24.64 -21.33 37.22
C THR A 42 -26.08 -21.61 37.65
N LYS A 43 -26.46 -21.19 38.86
CA LYS A 43 -27.79 -21.43 39.44
C LYS A 43 -28.33 -20.19 40.14
N LEU A 44 -29.65 -19.98 40.03
CA LEU A 44 -30.37 -18.93 40.74
C LEU A 44 -30.53 -19.31 42.21
N THR A 45 -29.95 -18.51 43.11
CA THR A 45 -29.93 -18.80 44.54
C THR A 45 -31.06 -18.10 45.30
N THR A 46 -31.58 -16.98 44.81
CA THR A 46 -32.60 -16.18 45.51
C THR A 46 -34.01 -16.60 45.11
N ILE A 47 -34.95 -16.47 46.04
CA ILE A 47 -36.37 -16.81 45.79
C ILE A 47 -36.95 -15.89 44.72
N GLU A 48 -36.62 -14.60 44.73
CA GLU A 48 -37.14 -13.63 43.75
C GLU A 48 -36.66 -13.93 42.32
N THR A 49 -35.38 -14.29 42.13
CA THR A 49 -34.89 -14.65 40.79
C THR A 49 -35.55 -15.93 40.26
N LYS A 50 -35.79 -16.92 41.13
CA LYS A 50 -36.55 -18.13 40.78
C LYS A 50 -38.01 -17.81 40.45
N ARG A 51 -38.65 -16.88 41.16
CA ARG A 51 -40.02 -16.43 40.87
C ARG A 51 -40.12 -15.74 39.51
N ILE A 52 -39.19 -14.84 39.20
CA ILE A 52 -39.13 -14.17 37.89
C ILE A 52 -39.03 -15.22 36.76
N MET A 53 -38.14 -16.19 36.89
CA MET A 53 -38.02 -17.27 35.90
C MET A 53 -39.29 -18.13 35.83
N SER A 54 -39.88 -18.48 36.96
CA SER A 54 -41.11 -19.28 37.00
C SER A 54 -42.27 -18.58 36.29
N VAL A 55 -42.41 -17.25 36.44
CA VAL A 55 -43.44 -16.48 35.74
C VAL A 55 -43.21 -16.51 34.24
N LEU A 56 -41.95 -16.40 33.79
CA LEU A 56 -41.61 -16.47 32.37
C LEU A 56 -41.85 -17.88 31.80
N ASP A 57 -41.44 -18.93 32.51
CA ASP A 57 -41.66 -20.33 32.12
C ASP A 57 -43.17 -20.63 32.02
N GLU A 58 -43.96 -20.15 32.99
CA GLU A 58 -45.42 -20.28 32.96
C GLU A 58 -46.05 -19.48 31.80
N THR A 59 -45.49 -18.32 31.47
CA THR A 59 -45.96 -17.48 30.34
C THR A 59 -45.68 -18.16 29.01
N ILE A 60 -44.46 -18.67 28.81
CA ILE A 60 -44.09 -19.45 27.61
C ILE A 60 -45.03 -20.63 27.45
N HIS A 61 -45.23 -21.41 28.52
CA HIS A 61 -46.12 -22.56 28.48
C HIS A 61 -47.56 -22.18 28.10
N LYS A 62 -48.11 -21.09 28.64
CA LYS A 62 -49.46 -20.62 28.28
C LYS A 62 -49.53 -20.17 26.82
N VAL A 63 -48.52 -19.46 26.32
CA VAL A 63 -48.45 -19.03 24.92
C VAL A 63 -48.38 -20.22 23.97
N GLU A 64 -47.57 -21.24 24.31
CA GLU A 64 -47.50 -22.49 23.55
C GLU A 64 -48.85 -23.20 23.44
N LEU A 65 -49.67 -23.17 24.50
CA LEU A 65 -51.00 -23.76 24.48
C LEU A 65 -52.00 -22.94 23.66
N VAL A 66 -51.99 -21.60 23.80
CA VAL A 66 -52.92 -20.72 23.06
C VAL A 66 -52.67 -20.79 21.56
N THR A 67 -51.40 -20.82 21.15
CA THR A 67 -51.02 -20.86 19.72
C THR A 67 -51.45 -22.15 19.01
N LEU A 68 -51.78 -23.20 19.76
CA LEU A 68 -52.27 -24.46 19.22
C LEU A 68 -53.79 -24.50 19.02
N LEU A 69 -54.55 -23.59 19.63
CA LEU A 69 -56.03 -23.67 19.68
C LEU A 69 -56.67 -23.65 18.30
N SER A 70 -56.16 -22.85 17.36
CA SER A 70 -56.68 -22.79 16.00
C SER A 70 -56.55 -24.13 15.26
N ASN A 71 -55.43 -24.83 15.43
CA ASN A 71 -55.22 -26.15 14.83
C ASN A 71 -56.12 -27.22 15.48
N VAL A 72 -56.33 -27.13 16.80
CA VAL A 72 -57.20 -28.07 17.54
C VAL A 72 -58.65 -27.96 17.08
N ALA A 73 -59.14 -26.77 16.80
CA ALA A 73 -60.50 -26.59 16.29
C ALA A 73 -60.68 -27.19 14.88
N SER A 74 -59.65 -27.14 14.04
CA SER A 74 -59.68 -27.70 12.68
C SER A 74 -59.59 -29.24 12.63
N SER A 75 -59.11 -29.89 13.70
CA SER A 75 -58.86 -31.33 13.77
C SER A 75 -59.85 -32.05 14.71
N SER A 76 -61.13 -32.04 14.30
CA SER A 76 -62.27 -32.39 15.17
C SER A 76 -62.37 -33.88 15.55
N GLN A 77 -62.12 -34.83 14.65
CA GLN A 77 -62.52 -36.23 14.90
C GLN A 77 -61.51 -37.09 15.68
N SER A 78 -60.22 -36.76 15.69
CA SER A 78 -59.19 -37.55 16.38
C SER A 78 -58.88 -37.06 17.79
N LEU A 79 -59.07 -35.76 18.06
CA LEU A 79 -58.70 -35.12 19.33
C LEU A 79 -59.83 -35.09 20.37
N GLU A 80 -61.09 -35.26 19.97
CA GLU A 80 -62.24 -35.19 20.88
C GLU A 80 -62.21 -36.30 21.94
N GLY A 81 -61.79 -37.52 21.56
CA GLY A 81 -61.57 -38.62 22.51
C GLY A 81 -60.36 -38.42 23.45
N MET A 82 -59.40 -37.56 23.09
CA MET A 82 -58.15 -37.36 23.83
C MET A 82 -58.20 -36.14 24.76
N LEU A 83 -58.86 -35.06 24.34
CA LEU A 83 -58.96 -33.81 25.09
C LEU A 83 -60.22 -33.74 25.97
N GLY A 84 -61.22 -34.55 25.65
CA GLY A 84 -62.52 -34.54 26.34
C GLY A 84 -63.48 -33.49 25.78
N GLU A 85 -64.77 -33.78 25.93
CA GLU A 85 -65.87 -33.01 25.35
C GLU A 85 -65.90 -31.55 25.84
N ASP A 86 -65.66 -31.32 27.14
CA ASP A 86 -65.66 -29.98 27.74
C ASP A 86 -64.58 -29.06 27.16
N ILE A 87 -63.37 -29.59 26.94
CA ILE A 87 -62.25 -28.84 26.36
C ILE A 87 -62.54 -28.55 24.89
N MET A 88 -62.98 -29.56 24.12
CA MET A 88 -63.32 -29.37 22.70
C MET A 88 -64.47 -28.40 22.50
N LYS A 89 -65.49 -28.43 23.37
CA LYS A 89 -66.59 -27.47 23.34
C LYS A 89 -66.09 -26.05 23.58
N ALA A 90 -65.27 -25.85 24.63
CA ALA A 90 -64.72 -24.53 24.93
C ALA A 90 -63.79 -24.00 23.81
N VAL A 91 -63.03 -24.89 23.15
CA VAL A 91 -62.18 -24.53 22.00
C VAL A 91 -63.03 -24.13 20.79
N ARG A 92 -64.11 -24.85 20.48
CA ARG A 92 -65.04 -24.48 19.39
C ARG A 92 -65.68 -23.12 19.64
N GLU A 93 -66.24 -22.90 20.83
CA GLU A 93 -66.82 -21.61 21.22
C GLU A 93 -65.79 -20.47 21.13
N HIS A 94 -64.54 -20.73 21.51
CA HIS A 94 -63.46 -19.76 21.37
C HIS A 94 -63.15 -19.42 19.90
N VAL A 95 -63.09 -20.42 19.03
CA VAL A 95 -62.83 -20.20 17.60
C VAL A 95 -64.00 -19.51 16.91
N ASP A 96 -65.25 -19.81 17.27
CA ASP A 96 -66.43 -19.12 16.75
C ASP A 96 -66.40 -17.61 17.10
N LEU A 97 -65.98 -17.27 18.33
CA LEU A 97 -65.77 -15.88 18.74
C LEU A 97 -64.65 -15.20 17.94
N CYS A 98 -63.53 -15.90 17.72
CA CYS A 98 -62.43 -15.40 16.90
C CYS A 98 -62.86 -15.17 15.45
N GLN A 99 -63.63 -16.08 14.86
CA GLN A 99 -64.18 -15.93 13.51
C GLN A 99 -65.13 -14.74 13.44
N THR A 100 -66.02 -14.59 14.42
CA THR A 100 -66.92 -13.43 14.51
C THR A 100 -66.13 -12.12 14.54
N LEU A 101 -65.00 -12.06 15.26
CA LEU A 101 -64.15 -10.88 15.28
C LEU A 101 -63.50 -10.62 13.92
N LEU A 102 -62.98 -11.66 13.27
CA LEU A 102 -62.39 -11.53 11.93
C LEU A 102 -63.43 -10.99 10.94
N ASP A 103 -64.64 -11.54 10.93
CA ASP A 103 -65.72 -11.10 10.04
C ASP A 103 -66.08 -9.62 10.27
N HIS A 104 -66.15 -9.17 11.54
CA HIS A 104 -66.41 -7.77 11.87
C HIS A 104 -65.26 -6.85 11.44
N VAL A 105 -64.01 -7.29 11.58
CA VAL A 105 -62.83 -6.52 11.17
C VAL A 105 -62.75 -6.42 9.65
N SER A 106 -62.99 -7.51 8.92
CA SER A 106 -63.04 -7.51 7.45
C SER A 106 -64.13 -6.57 6.93
N TYR A 107 -65.35 -6.67 7.49
CA TYR A 107 -66.44 -5.74 7.14
C TYR A 107 -66.06 -4.28 7.39
N LEU A 108 -65.48 -3.98 8.57
CA LEU A 108 -65.04 -2.62 8.91
C LEU A 108 -63.95 -2.11 7.97
N GLN A 109 -63.02 -2.97 7.57
CA GLN A 109 -61.94 -2.61 6.66
C GLN A 109 -62.47 -2.29 5.26
N GLU A 110 -63.45 -3.07 4.77
CA GLU A 110 -64.12 -2.80 3.49
C GLU A 110 -64.88 -1.47 3.53
N GLU A 111 -65.65 -1.21 4.59
CA GLU A 111 -66.41 0.04 4.73
C GLU A 111 -65.51 1.26 4.96
N GLU A 112 -64.39 1.10 5.67
CA GLU A 112 -63.39 2.16 5.86
C GLU A 112 -62.64 2.48 4.56
N GLN A 113 -62.39 1.47 3.71
CA GLN A 113 -61.85 1.70 2.37
C GLN A 113 -62.85 2.44 1.47
N ARG A 114 -64.15 2.10 1.54
CA ARG A 114 -65.21 2.82 0.81
C ARG A 114 -65.31 4.28 1.24
N LEU A 115 -65.22 4.56 2.55
CA LEU A 115 -65.17 5.94 3.06
C LEU A 115 -63.99 6.74 2.47
N GLN A 116 -62.81 6.12 2.33
CA GLN A 116 -61.63 6.79 1.75
C GLN A 116 -61.80 7.10 0.26
N GLU A 117 -62.51 6.27 -0.49
CA GLU A 117 -62.83 6.52 -1.90
C GLU A 117 -63.89 7.63 -2.07
N GLU A 118 -64.73 7.84 -1.05
CA GLU A 118 -65.89 8.73 -1.06
C GLU A 118 -65.65 10.05 -0.28
N GLU A 119 -64.40 10.35 0.11
CA GLU A 119 -63.96 11.46 0.98
C GLU A 119 -64.34 12.88 0.46
N GLY A 120 -64.89 13.00 -0.75
CA GLY A 120 -65.41 14.26 -1.33
C GLY A 120 -66.90 14.55 -1.10
N PHE A 121 -67.64 13.67 -0.44
CA PHE A 121 -69.11 13.76 -0.26
C PHE A 121 -69.52 14.01 1.20
N GLU A 122 -68.67 14.66 2.00
CA GLU A 122 -68.87 14.89 3.46
C GLU A 122 -70.22 15.51 3.83
N ASP A 123 -70.81 16.31 2.93
CA ASP A 123 -72.08 16.99 3.16
C ASP A 123 -73.32 16.13 2.86
N GLU A 124 -73.15 15.00 2.20
CA GLU A 124 -74.25 14.13 1.82
C GLU A 124 -74.80 13.33 3.02
N PRO A 125 -76.14 13.23 3.19
CA PRO A 125 -76.75 12.50 4.30
C PRO A 125 -76.33 11.03 4.38
N TRP A 126 -76.20 10.36 3.24
CA TRP A 126 -75.81 8.95 3.18
C TRP A 126 -74.36 8.72 3.62
N PHE A 127 -73.46 9.70 3.40
CA PHE A 127 -72.07 9.65 3.85
C PHE A 127 -72.00 9.77 5.38
N ARG A 128 -72.80 10.65 5.98
CA ARG A 128 -72.93 10.74 7.45
C ARG A 128 -73.49 9.45 8.06
N ASP A 129 -74.47 8.83 7.40
CA ASP A 129 -75.03 7.54 7.83
C ASP A 129 -74.00 6.40 7.74
N LEU A 130 -73.17 6.38 6.70
CA LEU A 130 -72.07 5.43 6.52
C LEU A 130 -71.02 5.57 7.63
N VAL A 131 -70.57 6.80 7.91
CA VAL A 131 -69.64 7.10 9.02
C VAL A 131 -70.21 6.63 10.36
N PHE A 132 -71.48 6.93 10.62
CA PHE A 132 -72.15 6.51 11.86
C PHE A 132 -72.26 4.98 11.99
N SER A 133 -72.55 4.27 10.89
CA SER A 133 -72.59 2.80 10.85
C SER A 133 -71.22 2.19 11.20
N ILE A 134 -70.14 2.73 10.63
CA ILE A 134 -68.77 2.30 10.90
C ILE A 134 -68.38 2.55 12.35
N GLU A 135 -68.70 3.72 12.90
CA GLU A 135 -68.46 4.03 14.32
C GLU A 135 -69.23 3.08 15.24
N LEU A 136 -70.50 2.77 14.91
CA LEU A 136 -71.30 1.81 15.66
C LEU A 136 -70.67 0.41 15.63
N GLN A 137 -70.16 -0.04 14.49
CA GLN A 137 -69.50 -1.35 14.38
C GLN A 137 -68.14 -1.36 15.10
N LYS A 138 -67.37 -0.28 15.03
CA LYS A 138 -66.13 -0.10 15.81
C LYS A 138 -66.41 -0.20 17.31
N SER A 139 -67.55 0.33 17.79
CA SER A 139 -67.94 0.23 19.20
C SER A 139 -68.23 -1.19 19.69
N ARG A 140 -68.48 -2.14 18.78
CA ARG A 140 -68.73 -3.57 19.10
C ARG A 140 -67.43 -4.38 19.24
N LEU A 141 -66.30 -3.87 18.76
CA LEU A 141 -65.02 -4.58 18.85
C LEU A 141 -64.50 -4.74 20.29
N PRO A 142 -64.51 -3.72 21.17
CA PRO A 142 -64.04 -3.86 22.55
C PRO A 142 -64.72 -4.98 23.36
N PRO A 143 -66.06 -5.10 23.41
CA PRO A 143 -66.70 -6.19 24.16
C PRO A 143 -66.39 -7.55 23.55
N LEU A 144 -66.29 -7.67 22.23
CA LEU A 144 -65.93 -8.93 21.56
C LEU A 144 -64.49 -9.36 21.88
N ARG A 145 -63.53 -8.42 21.84
CA ARG A 145 -62.14 -8.68 22.28
C ARG A 145 -62.09 -9.14 23.73
N GLN A 146 -62.92 -8.56 24.60
CA GLN A 146 -63.01 -8.98 26.00
C GLN A 146 -63.61 -10.37 26.15
N GLN A 147 -64.63 -10.74 25.36
CA GLN A 147 -65.17 -12.11 25.34
C GLN A 147 -64.13 -13.13 24.87
N ILE A 148 -63.38 -12.83 23.82
CA ILE A 148 -62.28 -13.67 23.34
C ILE A 148 -61.22 -13.84 24.44
N ARG A 149 -60.86 -12.77 25.13
CA ARG A 149 -59.91 -12.84 26.25
C ARG A 149 -60.39 -13.76 27.36
N GLU A 150 -61.66 -13.67 27.75
CA GLU A 150 -62.22 -14.54 28.79
C GLU A 150 -62.38 -15.99 28.31
N SER A 151 -62.74 -16.23 27.04
CA SER A 151 -62.79 -17.58 26.48
C SER A 151 -61.40 -18.21 26.36
N THR A 152 -60.37 -17.47 25.95
CA THR A 152 -58.97 -17.95 26.00
C THR A 152 -58.58 -18.35 27.42
N LYS A 153 -58.89 -17.52 28.42
CA LYS A 153 -58.62 -17.86 29.83
C LYS A 153 -59.39 -19.11 30.26
N ASN A 154 -60.64 -19.28 29.82
CA ASN A 154 -61.44 -20.44 30.15
C ASN A 154 -60.83 -21.73 29.59
N VAL A 155 -60.49 -21.72 28.30
CA VAL A 155 -59.81 -22.84 27.63
C VAL A 155 -58.49 -23.16 28.33
N LEU A 156 -57.66 -22.15 28.62
CA LEU A 156 -56.42 -22.36 29.36
C LEU A 156 -56.63 -22.94 30.75
N ARG A 157 -57.64 -22.51 31.50
CA ARG A 157 -57.95 -23.08 32.83
C ARG A 157 -58.31 -24.57 32.71
N LEU A 158 -59.07 -24.96 31.69
CA LEU A 158 -59.43 -26.36 31.46
C LEU A 158 -58.19 -27.20 31.09
N LEU A 159 -57.35 -26.68 30.19
CA LEU A 159 -56.10 -27.35 29.79
C LEU A 159 -55.11 -27.49 30.96
N LEU A 160 -54.94 -26.44 31.78
CA LEU A 160 -54.03 -26.48 32.92
C LEU A 160 -54.56 -27.37 34.07
N ARG A 161 -55.89 -27.57 34.16
CA ARG A 161 -56.49 -28.56 35.07
C ARG A 161 -56.26 -30.00 34.61
N ASN A 162 -56.03 -30.22 33.31
CA ASN A 162 -55.76 -31.53 32.73
C ASN A 162 -54.38 -31.54 32.03
N PRO A 163 -53.28 -31.76 32.78
CA PRO A 163 -51.93 -31.71 32.23
C PRO A 163 -51.67 -32.79 31.17
N GLN A 164 -52.40 -33.91 31.20
CA GLN A 164 -52.31 -34.95 30.16
C GLN A 164 -52.82 -34.41 28.82
N ALA A 165 -54.00 -33.77 28.80
CA ALA A 165 -54.54 -33.13 27.61
C ALA A 165 -53.60 -32.02 27.08
N ALA A 166 -53.06 -31.18 27.96
CA ALA A 166 -52.11 -30.14 27.58
C ALA A 166 -50.81 -30.71 26.97
N SER A 167 -50.26 -31.78 27.55
CA SER A 167 -49.04 -32.43 27.02
C SER A 167 -49.26 -33.06 25.64
N LEU A 168 -50.44 -33.65 25.42
CA LEU A 168 -50.79 -34.25 24.14
C LEU A 168 -50.93 -33.21 23.03
N LEU A 169 -51.45 -32.02 23.36
CA LEU A 169 -51.49 -30.89 22.43
C LEU A 169 -50.10 -30.43 22.02
N GLN A 170 -49.16 -30.35 22.97
CA GLN A 170 -47.80 -29.91 22.68
C GLN A 170 -47.04 -30.86 21.76
N VAL A 171 -47.29 -32.17 21.85
CA VAL A 171 -46.69 -33.17 20.95
C VAL A 171 -47.19 -33.02 19.51
N GLN A 172 -48.38 -32.43 19.32
CA GLN A 172 -48.98 -32.15 18.01
C GLN A 172 -48.64 -30.74 17.49
N SER A 173 -47.45 -30.21 17.79
CA SER A 173 -47.03 -28.85 17.44
C SER A 173 -46.93 -28.52 15.94
N LEU A 174 -47.22 -29.47 15.07
CA LEU A 174 -47.08 -29.37 13.61
C LEU A 174 -48.05 -28.38 12.93
N GLY A 175 -49.04 -27.83 13.66
CA GLY A 175 -50.03 -26.90 13.12
C GLY A 175 -49.90 -25.45 13.61
N ARG A 176 -48.75 -25.04 14.15
CA ARG A 176 -48.52 -23.62 14.55
C ARG A 176 -48.18 -22.77 13.32
N SER A 177 -48.60 -21.50 13.33
CA SER A 177 -48.13 -20.53 12.34
C SER A 177 -46.65 -20.17 12.56
N GLU A 178 -45.97 -19.70 11.51
CA GLU A 178 -44.57 -19.30 11.59
C GLU A 178 -44.36 -18.11 12.53
N GLU A 179 -45.30 -17.16 12.54
CA GLU A 179 -45.27 -15.98 13.41
C GLU A 179 -45.42 -16.37 14.87
N ALA A 180 -46.31 -17.33 15.16
CA ALA A 180 -46.50 -17.87 16.51
C ALA A 180 -45.25 -18.61 16.99
N GLN A 181 -44.59 -19.39 16.12
CA GLN A 181 -43.36 -20.10 16.46
C GLN A 181 -42.20 -19.12 16.70
N SER A 182 -42.03 -18.11 15.83
CA SER A 182 -41.02 -17.06 15.98
C SER A 182 -41.20 -16.27 17.31
N PHE A 183 -42.44 -16.01 17.71
CA PHE A 183 -42.73 -15.37 18.99
C PHE A 183 -42.34 -16.26 20.18
N ILE A 184 -42.62 -17.57 20.12
CA ILE A 184 -42.19 -18.52 21.16
C ILE A 184 -40.66 -18.60 21.23
N ASP A 185 -39.98 -18.68 20.10
CA ASP A 185 -38.52 -18.74 20.03
C ASP A 185 -37.90 -17.47 20.66
N SER A 186 -38.48 -16.30 20.37
CA SER A 186 -38.09 -15.02 20.98
C SER A 186 -38.27 -15.03 22.50
N LEU A 187 -39.34 -15.63 23.03
CA LEU A 187 -39.55 -15.77 24.48
C LEU A 187 -38.54 -16.74 25.11
N VAL A 188 -38.17 -17.81 24.41
CA VAL A 188 -37.14 -18.77 24.87
C VAL A 188 -35.75 -18.12 24.86
N GLU A 189 -35.44 -17.28 23.86
CA GLU A 189 -34.23 -16.48 23.85
C GLU A 189 -34.21 -15.47 25.00
N LEU A 190 -35.33 -14.75 25.20
CA LEU A 190 -35.51 -13.83 26.33
C LEU A 190 -35.30 -14.55 27.66
N ARG A 191 -35.78 -15.78 27.80
CA ARG A 191 -35.56 -16.63 28.98
C ARG A 191 -34.08 -16.90 29.22
N GLY A 192 -33.33 -17.25 28.18
CA GLY A 192 -31.88 -17.43 28.25
C GLY A 192 -31.17 -16.14 28.70
N PHE A 193 -31.51 -15.02 28.07
CA PHE A 193 -30.97 -13.71 28.42
C PHE A 193 -31.27 -13.31 29.88
N LEU A 194 -32.52 -13.44 30.32
CA LEU A 194 -32.93 -13.13 31.69
C LEU A 194 -32.22 -14.01 32.70
N PHE A 195 -32.04 -15.30 32.40
CA PHE A 195 -31.30 -16.22 33.26
C PHE A 195 -29.85 -15.75 33.46
N GLU A 196 -29.15 -15.38 32.39
CA GLU A 196 -27.79 -14.83 32.50
C GLU A 196 -27.74 -13.52 33.29
N LYS A 197 -28.72 -12.63 33.09
CA LYS A 197 -28.81 -11.37 33.85
C LYS A 197 -29.06 -11.59 35.33
N LEU A 198 -29.94 -12.53 35.68
CA LEU A 198 -30.26 -12.87 37.07
C LEU A 198 -29.11 -13.63 37.76
N LEU A 199 -28.24 -14.31 37.00
CA LEU A 199 -27.00 -14.91 37.51
C LEU A 199 -25.89 -13.87 37.77
N THR A 200 -25.93 -12.74 37.07
CA THR A 200 -24.89 -11.72 37.14
C THR A 200 -25.03 -10.89 38.42
N SER A 201 -24.01 -10.90 39.27
CA SER A 201 -23.98 -10.06 40.48
C SER A 201 -23.79 -8.58 40.12
N PRO A 202 -24.36 -7.61 40.88
CA PRO A 202 -24.07 -6.19 40.67
C PRO A 202 -22.57 -5.85 40.69
N MET A 203 -21.78 -6.59 41.47
CA MET A 203 -20.33 -6.45 41.49
C MET A 203 -19.71 -6.93 40.18
N GLU A 204 -20.08 -8.13 39.72
CA GLU A 204 -19.61 -8.67 38.44
C GLU A 204 -19.95 -7.74 37.28
N ALA A 205 -21.15 -7.16 37.24
CA ALA A 205 -21.51 -6.19 36.21
C ALA A 205 -20.61 -4.94 36.21
N ARG A 206 -20.24 -4.43 37.39
CA ARG A 206 -19.30 -3.31 37.53
C ARG A 206 -17.89 -3.72 37.10
N ASP A 207 -17.43 -4.89 37.51
CA ASP A 207 -16.11 -5.42 37.15
C ASP A 207 -15.99 -5.61 35.63
N LYS A 208 -17.02 -6.15 34.97
CA LYS A 208 -17.09 -6.26 33.51
C LYS A 208 -17.01 -4.88 32.85
N THR A 209 -17.73 -3.90 33.39
CA THR A 209 -17.76 -2.53 32.87
C THR A 209 -16.39 -1.87 32.99
N GLN A 210 -15.75 -1.96 34.16
CA GLN A 210 -14.40 -1.43 34.39
C GLN A 210 -13.37 -2.11 33.49
N PHE A 211 -13.46 -3.43 33.33
CA PHE A 211 -12.58 -4.18 32.45
C PHE A 211 -12.68 -3.73 30.99
N ILE A 212 -13.89 -3.54 30.47
CA ILE A 212 -14.12 -3.03 29.11
C ILE A 212 -13.53 -1.62 28.99
N GLN A 213 -13.76 -0.73 29.97
CA GLN A 213 -13.21 0.62 29.96
C GLN A 213 -11.67 0.63 29.95
N ASP A 214 -11.04 -0.26 30.72
CA ASP A 214 -9.59 -0.41 30.75
C ASP A 214 -9.02 -0.89 29.42
N ILE A 215 -9.67 -1.86 28.76
CA ILE A 215 -9.28 -2.32 27.42
C ILE A 215 -9.43 -1.18 26.42
N THR A 216 -10.55 -0.47 26.42
CA THR A 216 -10.78 0.67 25.51
C THR A 216 -9.71 1.75 25.68
N ARG A 217 -9.35 2.07 26.93
CA ARG A 217 -8.29 3.03 27.23
C ARG A 217 -6.92 2.55 26.74
N ARG A 218 -6.60 1.26 26.87
CA ARG A 218 -5.35 0.69 26.36
C ARG A 218 -5.31 0.71 24.84
N ASN A 219 -6.40 0.30 24.18
CA ASN A 219 -6.50 0.32 22.72
C ASN A 219 -6.32 1.72 22.17
N ARG A 220 -6.93 2.73 22.81
CA ARG A 220 -6.75 4.13 22.42
C ARG A 220 -5.28 4.57 22.47
N ARG A 221 -4.58 4.28 23.57
CA ARG A 221 -3.14 4.60 23.69
C ARG A 221 -2.29 3.87 22.67
N ASN A 222 -2.62 2.59 22.41
CA ASN A 222 -1.91 1.82 21.40
C ASN A 222 -2.12 2.42 20.00
N GLN A 223 -3.34 2.87 19.70
CA GLN A 223 -3.63 3.57 18.44
C GLN A 223 -2.84 4.87 18.33
N GLU A 224 -2.81 5.68 19.39
CA GLU A 224 -2.01 6.92 19.42
C GLU A 224 -0.52 6.64 19.13
N ILE A 225 0.05 5.55 19.69
CA ILE A 225 1.44 5.14 19.42
C ILE A 225 1.60 4.69 17.97
N ILE A 226 0.68 3.88 17.44
CA ILE A 226 0.71 3.44 16.04
C ILE A 226 0.70 4.66 15.11
N ASP A 227 -0.21 5.60 15.34
CA ASP A 227 -0.33 6.82 14.54
C ASP A 227 0.97 7.64 14.59
N THR A 228 1.62 7.75 15.76
CA THR A 228 2.91 8.46 15.85
C THR A 228 4.01 7.76 15.05
N LEU A 229 4.11 6.43 15.12
CA LEU A 229 5.13 5.66 14.41
C LEU A 229 4.89 5.68 12.90
N GLU A 230 3.64 5.62 12.45
CA GLU A 230 3.29 5.75 11.03
C GLU A 230 3.67 7.13 10.49
N ASN A 231 3.44 8.20 11.26
CA ASN A 231 3.85 9.55 10.88
C ASN A 231 5.37 9.70 10.81
N GLU A 232 6.11 9.15 11.77
CA GLU A 232 7.58 9.15 11.76
C GLU A 232 8.14 8.37 10.56
N LEU A 233 7.57 7.21 10.26
CA LEU A 233 7.94 6.40 9.11
C LEU A 233 7.67 7.14 7.80
N ALA A 234 6.50 7.77 7.66
CA ALA A 234 6.16 8.56 6.49
C ALA A 234 7.08 9.79 6.33
N ALA A 235 7.50 10.43 7.43
CA ALA A 235 8.47 11.52 7.39
C ALA A 235 9.87 11.03 6.97
N CYS A 236 10.32 9.89 7.51
CA CYS A 236 11.60 9.27 7.17
C CYS A 236 11.65 8.88 5.69
N MET A 237 10.60 8.26 5.16
CA MET A 237 10.49 7.90 3.74
C MET A 237 10.59 9.14 2.84
N ARG A 238 9.84 10.19 3.14
CA ARG A 238 9.89 11.45 2.38
C ARG A 238 11.28 12.08 2.37
N ASN A 239 11.97 12.09 3.52
CA ASN A 239 13.33 12.60 3.60
C ASN A 239 14.30 11.78 2.75
N ARG A 240 14.19 10.45 2.79
CA ARG A 240 15.01 9.56 1.96
C ARG A 240 14.76 9.77 0.48
N ASP A 241 13.49 9.87 0.07
CA ASP A 241 13.13 10.07 -1.33
C ASP A 241 13.64 11.43 -1.85
N ALA A 242 13.56 12.49 -1.02
CA ALA A 242 14.13 13.79 -1.34
C ALA A 242 15.66 13.75 -1.49
N GLU A 243 16.36 12.96 -0.67
CA GLU A 243 17.82 12.80 -0.80
C GLU A 243 18.20 12.04 -2.07
N VAL A 244 17.46 10.97 -2.39
CA VAL A 244 17.62 10.22 -3.65
C VAL A 244 17.40 11.14 -4.86
N GLU A 245 16.43 12.05 -4.79
CA GLU A 245 16.17 13.01 -5.87
C GLU A 245 17.32 14.01 -6.06
N LYS A 246 17.93 14.49 -4.96
CA LYS A 246 19.15 15.32 -5.03
C LYS A 246 20.33 14.55 -5.61
N GLU A 247 20.57 13.32 -5.16
CA GLU A 247 21.66 12.50 -5.68
C GLU A 247 21.46 12.22 -7.18
N ASN A 248 20.22 11.93 -7.61
CA ASN A 248 19.89 11.75 -9.02
C ASN A 248 20.17 13.01 -9.85
N PHE A 249 19.88 14.20 -9.32
CA PHE A 249 20.21 15.46 -9.97
C PHE A 249 21.73 15.60 -10.17
N VAL A 250 22.53 15.34 -9.14
CA VAL A 250 24.00 15.38 -9.23
C VAL A 250 24.53 14.37 -10.24
N VAL A 251 23.98 13.15 -10.25
CA VAL A 251 24.35 12.12 -11.24
C VAL A 251 24.06 12.61 -12.67
N GLN A 252 22.92 13.26 -12.88
CA GLN A 252 22.57 13.81 -14.19
C GLN A 252 23.51 14.94 -14.61
N GLU A 253 23.87 15.83 -13.70
CA GLU A 253 24.82 16.92 -13.94
C GLU A 253 26.22 16.38 -14.30
N LEU A 254 26.73 15.43 -13.51
CA LEU A 254 28.02 14.78 -13.78
C LEU A 254 28.02 14.04 -15.11
N LYS A 255 26.92 13.37 -15.47
CA LYS A 255 26.76 12.72 -16.77
C LYS A 255 26.84 13.73 -17.92
N ASN A 256 26.24 14.91 -17.75
CA ASN A 256 26.30 15.99 -18.74
C ASN A 256 27.72 16.54 -18.88
N HIS A 257 28.41 16.82 -17.77
CA HIS A 257 29.80 17.28 -17.77
C HIS A 257 30.73 16.26 -18.45
N LEU A 258 30.58 14.97 -18.12
CA LEU A 258 31.37 13.92 -18.75
C LEU A 258 31.15 13.87 -20.26
N HIS A 259 29.90 13.99 -20.72
CA HIS A 259 29.58 14.04 -22.14
C HIS A 259 30.22 15.25 -22.84
N GLN A 260 30.20 16.42 -22.19
CA GLN A 260 30.84 17.63 -22.73
C GLN A 260 32.37 17.47 -22.84
N VAL A 261 33.02 16.94 -21.80
CA VAL A 261 34.47 16.68 -21.80
C VAL A 261 34.84 15.69 -22.91
N LEU A 262 34.07 14.61 -23.04
CA LEU A 262 34.28 13.62 -24.09
C LEU A 262 34.20 14.28 -25.48
N LYS A 263 33.13 15.03 -25.76
CA LYS A 263 32.97 15.76 -27.02
C LYS A 263 34.08 16.77 -27.28
N PHE A 264 34.52 17.51 -26.26
CA PHE A 264 35.63 18.45 -26.39
C PHE A 264 36.94 17.74 -26.70
N SER A 265 37.23 16.64 -26.00
CA SER A 265 38.44 15.84 -26.19
C SER A 265 38.51 15.21 -27.59
N GLU A 266 37.40 14.66 -28.09
CA GLU A 266 37.31 14.11 -29.45
C GLU A 266 37.59 15.17 -30.52
N ASN A 267 36.99 16.36 -30.37
CA ASN A 267 37.21 17.47 -31.29
C ASN A 267 38.65 17.98 -31.23
N SER A 268 39.23 18.09 -30.03
CA SER A 268 40.62 18.50 -29.85
C SER A 268 41.57 17.49 -30.48
N LEU A 269 41.36 16.20 -30.22
CA LEU A 269 42.18 15.11 -30.79
C LEU A 269 42.09 15.08 -32.32
N LEU A 270 40.89 15.26 -32.87
CA LEU A 270 40.68 15.33 -34.32
C LEU A 270 41.45 16.50 -34.95
N ARG A 271 41.38 17.69 -34.33
CA ARG A 271 42.12 18.88 -34.79
C ARG A 271 43.63 18.66 -34.73
N THR A 272 44.14 18.21 -33.58
CA THR A 272 45.57 17.94 -33.40
C THR A 272 46.08 16.91 -34.40
N LYS A 273 45.31 15.85 -34.67
CA LYS A 273 45.65 14.85 -35.67
C LYS A 273 45.72 15.46 -37.08
N GLN A 274 44.73 16.25 -37.48
CA GLN A 274 44.71 16.91 -38.79
C GLN A 274 45.87 17.90 -38.96
N GLU A 275 46.19 18.66 -37.90
CA GLU A 275 47.31 19.60 -37.90
C GLU A 275 48.66 18.88 -38.00
N ALA A 276 48.84 17.80 -37.24
CA ALA A 276 50.03 16.95 -37.33
C ALA A 276 50.18 16.32 -38.73
N GLU A 277 49.11 15.81 -39.34
CA GLU A 277 49.14 15.27 -40.70
C GLU A 277 49.49 16.34 -41.75
N LYS A 278 48.97 17.57 -41.59
CA LYS A 278 49.29 18.70 -42.47
C LYS A 278 50.76 19.10 -42.35
N GLN A 279 51.26 19.18 -41.11
CA GLN A 279 52.66 19.49 -40.83
C GLN A 279 53.59 18.41 -41.40
N GLN A 280 53.27 17.13 -41.18
CA GLN A 280 54.02 16.00 -41.73
C GLN A 280 54.11 16.07 -43.27
N LYS A 281 53.00 16.37 -43.95
CA LYS A 281 52.98 16.54 -45.42
C LYS A 281 53.85 17.71 -45.88
N ALA A 282 53.84 18.82 -45.15
CA ALA A 282 54.68 19.98 -45.44
C ALA A 282 56.17 19.65 -45.26
N ASP A 283 56.54 19.01 -44.16
CA ASP A 283 57.90 18.61 -43.86
C ASP A 283 58.43 17.58 -44.86
N PHE A 284 57.59 16.62 -45.25
CA PHE A 284 57.93 15.65 -46.30
C PHE A 284 58.26 16.36 -47.62
N ARG A 285 57.41 17.29 -48.08
CA ARG A 285 57.65 18.08 -49.31
C ARG A 285 58.92 18.93 -49.20
N ALA A 286 59.14 19.59 -48.06
CA ALA A 286 60.34 20.38 -47.83
C ALA A 286 61.60 19.50 -47.86
N SER A 287 61.55 18.30 -47.28
CA SER A 287 62.64 17.34 -47.32
C SER A 287 62.91 16.84 -48.74
N GLN A 288 61.86 16.52 -49.52
CA GLN A 288 61.97 16.10 -50.91
C GLN A 288 62.59 17.19 -51.79
N ALA A 289 62.20 18.46 -51.60
CA ALA A 289 62.79 19.59 -52.29
C ALA A 289 64.29 19.76 -51.98
N ARG A 290 64.69 19.57 -50.72
CA ARG A 290 66.12 19.58 -50.33
C ARG A 290 66.90 18.45 -50.99
N VAL A 291 66.34 17.23 -51.01
CA VAL A 291 66.97 16.08 -51.70
C VAL A 291 67.15 16.37 -53.19
N ALA A 292 66.12 16.88 -53.86
CA ALA A 292 66.20 17.24 -55.28
C ALA A 292 67.27 18.30 -55.55
N LYS A 293 67.35 19.33 -54.69
CA LYS A 293 68.39 20.37 -54.79
C LYS A 293 69.80 19.79 -54.65
N ILE A 294 70.04 18.96 -53.63
CA ILE A 294 71.34 18.32 -53.42
C ILE A 294 71.69 17.40 -54.60
N GLN A 295 70.73 16.65 -55.13
CA GLN A 295 70.93 15.82 -56.33
C GLN A 295 71.35 16.66 -57.54
N GLN A 296 70.72 17.82 -57.74
CA GLN A 296 71.09 18.75 -58.82
C GLN A 296 72.49 19.34 -58.63
N GLU A 297 72.85 19.73 -57.40
CA GLU A 297 74.20 20.21 -57.06
C GLU A 297 75.27 19.13 -57.30
N ILE A 298 74.99 17.87 -56.93
CA ILE A 298 75.89 16.74 -57.22
C ILE A 298 76.11 16.57 -58.73
N LEU A 299 75.05 16.65 -59.54
CA LEU A 299 75.17 16.56 -61.00
C LEU A 299 75.98 17.72 -61.59
N LEU A 300 75.77 18.94 -61.09
CA LEU A 300 76.51 20.12 -61.51
C LEU A 300 78.00 19.98 -61.16
N LEU A 301 78.32 19.60 -59.93
CA LEU A 301 79.70 19.40 -59.48
C LEU A 301 80.39 18.27 -60.26
N ARG A 302 79.69 17.18 -60.59
CA ARG A 302 80.21 16.13 -61.46
C ARG A 302 80.55 16.66 -62.86
N SER A 303 79.68 17.49 -63.44
CA SER A 303 79.93 18.14 -64.73
C SER A 303 81.13 19.10 -64.66
N GLN A 304 81.18 19.97 -63.66
CA GLN A 304 82.31 20.88 -63.42
C GLN A 304 83.62 20.13 -63.25
N PHE A 305 83.63 19.06 -62.45
CA PHE A 305 84.80 18.21 -62.27
C PHE A 305 85.23 17.56 -63.59
N HIS A 306 84.28 17.03 -64.39
CA HIS A 306 84.59 16.47 -65.69
C HIS A 306 85.21 17.52 -66.64
N ASN A 307 84.66 18.73 -66.68
CA ASN A 307 85.20 19.84 -67.47
C ASN A 307 86.63 20.20 -67.04
N LEU A 308 86.88 20.37 -65.73
CA LEU A 308 88.22 20.65 -65.22
C LEU A 308 89.21 19.52 -65.53
N VAL A 309 88.78 18.25 -65.48
CA VAL A 309 89.60 17.12 -65.89
C VAL A 309 89.93 17.18 -67.38
N MET A 310 88.98 17.58 -68.23
CA MET A 310 89.20 17.74 -69.67
C MET A 310 90.12 18.93 -69.98
N GLU A 311 89.88 20.10 -69.38
CA GLU A 311 90.74 21.29 -69.51
C GLU A 311 92.17 20.99 -69.05
N ASN A 312 92.34 20.27 -67.93
CA ASN A 312 93.67 19.88 -67.46
C ASN A 312 94.34 18.88 -68.41
N ARG A 313 93.60 17.90 -68.95
CA ARG A 313 94.13 17.01 -70.00
C ARG A 313 94.58 17.79 -71.23
N GLU A 314 93.83 18.79 -71.66
CA GLU A 314 94.20 19.66 -72.79
C GLU A 314 95.44 20.51 -72.47
N ALA A 315 95.52 21.11 -71.29
CA ALA A 315 96.66 21.89 -70.82
C ALA A 315 97.93 21.02 -70.70
N GLU A 316 97.80 19.80 -70.16
CA GLU A 316 98.89 18.84 -70.08
C GLU A 316 99.37 18.43 -71.49
N GLN A 317 98.44 18.15 -72.42
CA GLN A 317 98.76 17.87 -73.82
C GLN A 317 99.45 19.06 -74.51
N ALA A 318 99.12 20.29 -74.13
CA ALA A 318 99.77 21.50 -74.64
C ALA A 318 101.19 21.67 -74.07
N LEU A 319 101.40 21.42 -72.78
CA LEU A 319 102.72 21.51 -72.13
C LEU A 319 103.71 20.45 -72.63
N ARG A 320 103.24 19.24 -72.96
CA ARG A 320 104.06 18.20 -73.60
C ARG A 320 104.62 18.61 -74.97
N LYS A 321 104.19 19.74 -75.54
CA LYS A 321 104.67 20.28 -76.82
C LYS A 321 105.80 21.33 -76.70
N VAL A 322 106.30 21.69 -75.49
CA VAL A 322 107.29 22.79 -75.30
C VAL A 322 108.61 22.33 -74.60
N PRO A 323 109.84 22.68 -75.08
CA PRO A 323 111.13 22.20 -74.53
C PRO A 323 111.70 23.03 -73.35
N TRP A 324 112.46 22.36 -72.46
CA TRP A 324 112.84 22.79 -71.10
C TRP A 324 114.09 23.68 -71.00
N GLY A 325 113.95 25.01 -71.04
CA GLY A 325 115.05 25.91 -70.66
C GLY A 325 114.71 27.40 -70.65
N SER A 326 114.13 27.90 -69.54
CA SER A 326 114.22 29.29 -69.02
C SER A 326 113.19 29.55 -67.90
N ARG A 327 113.62 29.67 -66.64
CA ARG A 327 112.88 30.38 -65.57
C ARG A 327 113.85 30.95 -64.51
N GLU A 328 113.81 32.26 -64.33
CA GLU A 328 114.30 33.10 -63.21
C GLU A 328 113.34 34.32 -63.15
N ALA A 329 113.18 35.17 -62.14
CA ALA A 329 113.33 35.23 -60.68
C ALA A 329 112.69 36.60 -60.27
N GLY A 330 112.25 36.79 -59.02
CA GLY A 330 111.83 38.13 -58.53
C GLY A 330 111.40 38.18 -57.06
N CYS A 331 112.00 39.09 -56.28
CA CYS A 331 111.83 39.29 -54.82
C CYS A 331 111.21 40.66 -54.44
N GLY A 332 110.40 40.69 -53.35
CA GLY A 332 110.24 41.78 -52.34
C GLY A 332 109.11 42.84 -52.50
N PRO A 333 108.76 43.68 -51.47
CA PRO A 333 108.62 43.42 -50.01
C PRO A 333 107.44 44.17 -49.26
N GLY A 334 107.04 43.67 -48.06
CA GLY A 334 106.67 44.37 -46.79
C GLY A 334 105.42 45.30 -46.57
N ARG A 335 104.58 45.03 -45.53
CA ARG A 335 104.15 45.97 -44.45
C ARG A 335 103.30 45.33 -43.29
N ARG A 336 103.49 45.81 -42.04
CA ARG A 336 102.71 45.59 -40.78
C ARG A 336 101.49 46.53 -40.72
N GLU A 337 100.34 46.18 -40.11
CA GLU A 337 99.84 46.42 -38.73
C GLU A 337 98.34 45.97 -38.75
N GLY A 338 97.62 45.54 -37.71
CA GLY A 338 97.78 45.55 -36.25
C GLY A 338 96.74 44.66 -35.54
N TRP A 339 96.84 44.58 -34.21
CA TRP A 339 96.04 43.78 -33.29
C TRP A 339 95.28 44.69 -32.30
N HIS A 340 94.02 44.35 -32.00
CA HIS A 340 93.19 44.57 -30.79
C HIS A 340 91.82 43.92 -31.14
N GLY A 341 91.10 43.09 -30.37
CA GLY A 341 91.09 42.75 -28.95
C GLY A 341 89.71 43.04 -28.34
N CYS A 342 88.83 42.03 -28.18
CA CYS A 342 87.73 41.92 -27.17
C CYS A 342 87.19 40.46 -27.15
N TYR A 343 87.64 39.58 -26.23
CA TYR A 343 87.19 39.31 -24.84
C TYR A 343 86.13 38.16 -24.71
N TYR A 344 86.57 37.03 -24.10
CA TYR A 344 85.91 36.00 -23.24
C TYR A 344 84.76 35.12 -23.81
N SER A 345 84.82 33.77 -23.94
CA SER A 345 85.11 32.59 -23.04
C SER A 345 83.95 32.18 -22.09
N PRO A 346 83.85 30.91 -21.61
CA PRO A 346 83.49 29.67 -22.33
C PRO A 346 82.48 28.79 -21.52
N GLY A 347 82.06 27.62 -22.03
CA GLY A 347 81.37 26.64 -21.17
C GLY A 347 80.77 25.42 -21.88
N SER A 348 81.49 24.31 -21.86
CA SER A 348 81.03 22.96 -22.16
C SER A 348 80.23 22.36 -20.98
N GLY A 349 79.27 21.46 -21.27
CA GLY A 349 78.70 20.55 -20.27
C GLY A 349 77.35 19.92 -20.64
N TRP A 350 77.36 18.65 -21.03
CA TRP A 350 76.31 17.68 -20.66
C TRP A 350 76.70 17.06 -19.28
N PRO A 351 75.91 16.23 -18.54
CA PRO A 351 74.50 15.78 -18.59
C PRO A 351 73.75 15.80 -17.20
N GLY A 352 72.47 15.37 -17.15
CA GLY A 352 71.99 14.49 -16.04
C GLY A 352 70.91 14.98 -15.04
N VAL A 353 69.76 14.28 -15.05
CA VAL A 353 68.99 13.67 -13.92
C VAL A 353 68.81 14.43 -12.58
N GLY A 354 67.54 14.57 -12.15
CA GLY A 354 67.13 14.20 -10.77
C GLY A 354 66.37 15.21 -9.92
N GLY A 355 65.06 14.97 -9.74
CA GLY A 355 64.45 14.72 -8.42
C GLY A 355 64.15 15.86 -7.43
N GLY A 356 62.85 15.94 -7.04
CA GLY A 356 62.35 16.42 -5.75
C GLY A 356 62.22 17.95 -5.62
N GLY A 357 61.12 18.55 -5.16
CA GLY A 357 59.94 18.06 -4.47
C GLY A 357 59.51 19.11 -3.45
N ARG A 358 58.18 19.31 -3.31
CA ARG A 358 57.46 20.03 -2.23
C ARG A 358 57.67 21.55 -2.13
N ALA A 359 56.70 22.38 -1.72
CA ALA A 359 55.34 22.17 -1.23
C ALA A 359 54.63 23.54 -1.07
N GLN A 360 53.29 23.52 -1.14
CA GLN A 360 52.30 24.33 -0.38
C GLN A 360 52.24 25.85 -0.67
N GLU A 361 51.09 26.54 -0.66
CA GLU A 361 49.71 26.25 -0.26
C GLU A 361 48.80 27.45 -0.61
N LEU A 362 47.49 27.18 -0.72
CA LEU A 362 46.34 28.07 -0.40
C LEU A 362 46.21 29.38 -1.20
N GLU A 363 45.06 29.96 -1.49
CA GLU A 363 43.63 29.75 -1.25
C GLU A 363 42.93 30.74 -2.19
N ALA A 364 41.70 30.45 -2.61
CA ALA A 364 40.57 31.38 -2.56
C ALA A 364 39.46 30.89 -3.49
N GLY A 365 38.45 30.28 -2.88
CA GLY A 365 37.10 30.29 -3.41
C GLY A 365 36.42 31.62 -3.09
N HIS A 366 35.50 32.01 -3.96
CA HIS A 366 34.26 32.68 -3.63
C HIS A 366 33.18 32.25 -4.62
#